data_AF-A0AA36J9R0-F1
#
_entry.id   AF-A0AA36J9R0-F1
#
_cell.length_a   1.000
_cell.length_b   1.000
_cell.length_c   1.000
_cell.angle_alpha   90.00
_cell.angle_beta   90.00
_cell.angle_gamma   90.00
#
_symmetry.space_group_name_H-M   'P 1'
#
loop_
_entity.id
_entity.type
_entity.pdbx_description
1 polymer ?
#
loop_
_entity_poly.entity_id
_entity_poly.type
_entity_poly.pdbx_seq_one_letter_code
_entity_poly.pdbx_strand_id
1 'polypeptide(L)'
;MAEPGSSDPSSDPSWGKVVLDGCCLYVAGVPKDAEWQELKDHMRQAGEVEYCELLYSDWGQPRGIGFVRFKTEEDAQNAIATMNGTCMGGGKCLKVEPWTGRKPSANSPGKIMYQMWTVYNKKKQRNLDPEKAQLVERIKSFQRAATTQKETWYSFCGDVKDPARHEKAKLQEFVAMCNMP
;
A
#
# COMPACT_ATOMS: atom_id res chain seq x y z
N MET A 1 48.24 13.45 13.87
CA MET A 1 46.93 13.91 14.38
C MET A 1 45.85 13.11 13.67
N ALA A 2 44.93 12.53 14.46
CA ALA A 2 43.80 11.64 14.19
C ALA A 2 43.33 11.29 12.74
N GLU A 3 43.09 9.99 12.52
CA GLU A 3 41.97 9.43 11.73
C GLU A 3 40.73 9.24 12.67
N PRO A 4 39.45 8.98 12.26
CA PRO A 4 39.03 8.28 11.03
C PRO A 4 37.64 8.65 10.39
N GLY A 5 37.43 8.16 9.17
CA GLY A 5 36.24 7.38 8.77
C GLY A 5 34.84 7.99 8.83
N SER A 6 34.25 8.19 7.65
CA SER A 6 32.81 7.94 7.44
C SER A 6 32.63 7.29 6.07
N SER A 7 32.87 5.99 6.04
CA SER A 7 32.25 5.09 5.08
C SER A 7 30.74 5.24 5.28
N ASP A 8 30.02 5.62 4.23
CA ASP A 8 28.55 5.57 4.20
C ASP A 8 28.17 4.25 3.49
N PRO A 9 28.01 3.13 4.22
CA PRO A 9 27.66 1.84 3.63
C PRO A 9 26.15 1.76 3.39
N SER A 10 25.60 2.59 2.50
CA SER A 10 24.19 2.48 2.10
C SER A 10 24.00 2.22 0.59
N SER A 11 25.07 1.86 -0.13
CA SER A 11 25.00 1.36 -1.49
C SER A 11 24.69 -0.15 -1.51
N ASP A 12 23.50 -0.53 -1.05
CA ASP A 12 22.93 -1.85 -1.38
C ASP A 12 21.74 -1.65 -2.35
N PRO A 13 21.92 -1.94 -3.65
CA PRO A 13 20.91 -1.69 -4.68
C PRO A 13 19.82 -2.75 -4.81
N SER A 14 19.56 -3.61 -3.80
CA SER A 14 18.60 -4.71 -3.95
C SER A 14 17.17 -4.41 -3.49
N TRP A 15 16.84 -3.17 -3.10
CA TRP A 15 15.49 -2.77 -2.73
C TRP A 15 15.07 -1.64 -3.66
N GLY A 16 14.54 -2.04 -4.83
CA GLY A 16 14.15 -1.14 -5.91
C GLY A 16 13.51 0.13 -5.37
N LYS A 17 14.09 1.26 -5.76
CA LYS A 17 13.64 2.63 -5.47
C LYS A 17 12.11 2.68 -5.56
N VAL A 18 11.40 2.57 -4.43
CA VAL A 18 9.96 2.77 -4.40
C VAL A 18 9.78 4.26 -4.65
N VAL A 19 9.59 4.62 -5.92
CA VAL A 19 9.26 5.99 -6.30
C VAL A 19 7.85 6.23 -5.78
N LEU A 20 7.77 6.74 -4.56
CA LEU A 20 6.54 7.35 -4.09
C LEU A 20 6.44 8.67 -4.85
N ASP A 21 5.38 8.77 -5.64
CA ASP A 21 5.00 9.90 -6.49
C ASP A 21 4.58 11.15 -5.67
N GLY A 22 5.14 11.32 -4.46
CA GLY A 22 4.88 12.45 -3.56
C GLY A 22 3.46 12.56 -3.01
N CYS A 23 2.51 11.81 -3.56
CA CYS A 23 1.08 11.85 -3.21
C CYS A 23 0.74 11.30 -1.81
N CYS A 24 1.69 10.68 -1.11
CA CYS A 24 1.43 9.99 0.16
C CYS A 24 1.92 10.83 1.33
N LEU A 25 1.07 10.98 2.35
CA LEU A 25 1.34 11.76 3.55
C LEU A 25 1.20 10.90 4.80
N TYR A 26 2.08 11.20 5.76
CA TYR A 26 2.02 10.75 7.13
C TYR A 26 1.32 11.81 7.97
N VAL A 27 0.30 11.40 8.73
CA VAL A 27 -0.45 12.26 9.63
C VAL A 27 -0.28 11.75 11.05
N ALA A 28 0.12 12.60 11.99
CA ALA A 28 0.12 12.29 13.41
C ALA A 28 -0.64 13.37 14.19
N GLY A 29 -0.97 13.08 15.44
CA GLY A 29 -1.74 14.01 16.28
C GLY A 29 -3.25 13.95 16.06
N VAL A 30 -3.73 12.92 15.36
CA VAL A 30 -5.17 12.67 15.19
C VAL A 30 -5.80 12.35 16.56
N PRO A 31 -7.00 12.87 16.89
CA PRO A 31 -7.69 12.54 18.13
C PRO A 31 -7.89 11.04 18.28
N LYS A 32 -7.88 10.53 19.52
CA LYS A 32 -8.14 9.11 19.77
C LYS A 32 -9.62 8.73 19.60
N ASP A 33 -10.49 9.72 19.60
CA ASP A 33 -11.91 9.52 19.35
C ASP A 33 -12.26 9.74 17.87
N ALA A 34 -11.29 10.21 17.07
CA ALA A 34 -11.51 10.50 15.67
C ALA A 34 -11.35 9.26 14.78
N GLU A 35 -12.23 9.15 13.80
CA GLU A 35 -12.23 8.07 12.82
C GLU A 35 -11.54 8.47 11.51
N TRP A 36 -11.24 7.47 10.68
CA TRP A 36 -10.60 7.70 9.38
C TRP A 36 -11.46 8.59 8.46
N GLN A 37 -12.78 8.57 8.65
CA GLN A 37 -13.73 9.40 7.90
C GLN A 37 -13.55 10.88 8.22
N GLU A 38 -13.38 11.23 9.49
CA GLU A 38 -13.14 12.61 9.93
C GLU A 38 -11.77 13.09 9.43
N LEU A 39 -10.74 12.24 9.54
CA LEU A 39 -9.43 12.55 8.97
C LEU A 39 -9.53 12.78 7.46
N LYS A 40 -10.29 11.95 6.74
CA LYS A 40 -10.50 12.10 5.30
C LYS A 40 -11.17 13.42 4.99
N ASP A 41 -12.26 13.73 5.68
CA ASP A 41 -13.06 14.93 5.44
C ASP A 41 -12.23 16.20 5.66
N HIS A 42 -11.46 16.24 6.75
CA HIS A 42 -10.53 17.32 7.02
C HIS A 42 -9.46 17.47 5.93
N MET A 43 -8.89 16.35 5.49
CA MET A 43 -7.86 16.36 4.45
C MET A 43 -8.39 16.71 3.05
N ARG A 44 -9.69 16.50 2.79
CA ARG A 44 -10.32 16.89 1.52
C ARG A 44 -10.36 18.40 1.31
N GLN A 45 -10.20 19.20 2.36
CA GLN A 45 -10.08 20.66 2.24
C GLN A 45 -8.81 21.08 1.50
N ALA A 46 -7.78 20.23 1.46
CA ALA A 46 -6.53 20.50 0.76
C ALA A 46 -6.47 19.92 -0.66
N GLY A 47 -7.33 18.93 -1.00
CA GLY A 47 -7.33 18.29 -2.32
C GLY A 47 -8.11 16.96 -2.37
N GLU A 48 -8.07 16.27 -3.51
CA GLU A 48 -8.80 15.01 -3.70
C GLU A 48 -8.09 13.83 -3.01
N VAL A 49 -8.64 13.38 -1.87
CA VAL A 49 -8.11 12.22 -1.12
C VAL A 49 -8.56 10.90 -1.77
N GLU A 50 -7.60 10.19 -2.36
CA GLU A 50 -7.82 8.89 -3.00
C GLU A 50 -7.94 7.76 -1.95
N TYR A 51 -7.12 7.82 -0.90
CA TYR A 51 -7.12 6.81 0.17
C TYR A 51 -6.74 7.42 1.51
N CYS A 52 -7.34 6.93 2.58
CA CYS A 52 -6.98 7.31 3.94
C CYS A 52 -7.21 6.13 4.89
N GLU A 53 -6.37 5.99 5.90
CA GLU A 53 -6.51 4.92 6.88
C GLU A 53 -5.82 5.31 8.19
N LEU A 54 -6.47 5.05 9.33
CA LEU A 54 -5.90 5.28 10.66
C LEU A 54 -5.17 4.05 11.17
N LEU A 55 -4.12 4.29 11.95
CA LEU A 55 -3.38 3.26 12.64
C LEU A 55 -4.08 2.96 13.97
N TYR A 56 -4.39 1.69 14.16
CA TYR A 56 -4.89 1.15 15.42
C TYR A 56 -3.78 0.36 16.11
N SER A 57 -3.81 0.35 17.44
CA SER A 57 -3.01 -0.54 18.28
C SER A 57 -3.53 -1.97 18.18
N ASP A 58 -2.76 -2.92 18.70
CA ASP A 58 -3.16 -4.34 18.79
C ASP A 58 -4.48 -4.52 19.56
N TRP A 59 -4.73 -3.64 20.52
CA TRP A 59 -5.95 -3.56 21.32
C TRP A 59 -7.10 -2.80 20.63
N GLY A 60 -7.00 -2.51 19.33
CA GLY A 60 -8.03 -1.79 18.56
C GLY A 60 -8.12 -0.29 18.86
N GLN A 61 -7.22 0.27 19.67
CA GLN A 61 -7.23 1.69 20.03
C GLN A 61 -6.49 2.54 18.98
N PRO A 62 -7.07 3.64 18.47
CA PRO A 62 -6.37 4.49 17.49
C PRO A 62 -5.12 5.10 18.12
N ARG A 63 -4.00 5.00 17.39
CA ARG A 63 -2.69 5.50 17.82
C ARG A 63 -2.55 7.01 17.61
N GLY A 64 -3.57 7.65 17.03
CA GLY A 64 -3.53 9.07 16.64
C GLY A 64 -2.59 9.32 15.46
N ILE A 65 -2.39 8.30 14.62
CA ILE A 65 -1.54 8.33 13.42
C ILE A 65 -2.38 7.83 12.26
N GLY A 66 -2.23 8.43 11.08
CA GLY A 66 -2.94 8.07 9.86
C GLY A 66 -2.06 8.16 8.62
N PHE A 67 -2.48 7.41 7.60
CA PHE A 67 -1.94 7.46 6.25
C PHE A 67 -2.97 8.10 5.34
N VAL A 68 -2.53 9.05 4.50
CA VAL A 68 -3.39 9.72 3.53
C VAL A 68 -2.68 9.74 2.18
N ARG A 69 -3.38 9.32 1.12
CA ARG A 69 -2.92 9.40 -0.27
C ARG A 69 -3.86 10.31 -1.04
N PHE A 70 -3.29 11.35 -1.62
CA PHE A 70 -3.98 12.22 -2.56
C PHE A 70 -3.91 11.68 -3.98
N LYS A 71 -4.73 12.25 -4.86
CA LYS A 71 -4.72 11.94 -6.28
C LYS A 71 -3.50 12.53 -6.99
N THR A 72 -3.03 13.70 -6.56
CA THR A 72 -1.88 14.41 -7.15
C THR A 72 -0.85 14.80 -6.11
N GLU A 73 0.41 14.99 -6.54
CA GLU A 73 1.49 15.45 -5.67
C GLU A 73 1.24 16.88 -5.19
N GLU A 74 0.65 17.71 -6.05
CA GLU A 74 0.29 19.09 -5.73
C GLU A 74 -0.71 19.16 -4.57
N ASP A 75 -1.77 18.34 -4.61
CA ASP A 75 -2.72 18.22 -3.51
C ASP A 75 -2.03 17.81 -2.20
N ALA A 76 -1.08 16.85 -2.29
CA ALA A 76 -0.34 16.38 -1.13
C ALA A 76 0.57 17.46 -0.54
N GLN A 77 1.26 18.22 -1.39
CA GLN A 77 2.09 19.36 -0.96
C GLN A 77 1.24 20.47 -0.35
N ASN A 78 0.10 20.78 -0.96
CA ASN A 78 -0.85 21.77 -0.43
C ASN A 78 -1.37 21.33 0.95
N ALA A 79 -1.68 20.06 1.13
CA ALA A 79 -2.09 19.52 2.43
C ALA A 79 -0.98 19.61 3.48
N ILE A 80 0.29 19.38 3.13
CA ILE A 80 1.40 19.61 4.07
C ILE A 80 1.47 21.09 4.45
N ALA A 81 1.31 22.01 3.49
CA ALA A 81 1.43 23.45 3.75
C ALA A 81 0.27 24.01 4.59
N THR A 82 -0.94 23.49 4.40
CA THR A 82 -2.17 24.03 5.01
C THR A 82 -2.66 23.26 6.23
N MET A 83 -2.48 21.93 6.27
CA MET A 83 -3.02 21.07 7.32
C MET A 83 -2.00 20.77 8.43
N ASN A 84 -0.70 20.90 8.15
CA ASN A 84 0.32 20.74 9.18
C ASN A 84 0.21 21.86 10.23
N GLY A 85 0.02 21.47 11.49
CA GLY A 85 -0.20 22.39 12.61
C GLY A 85 -1.68 22.69 12.90
N THR A 86 -2.62 22.24 12.07
CA THR A 86 -4.06 22.45 12.33
C THR A 86 -4.57 21.58 13.47
N CYS A 87 -5.59 22.01 14.21
CA CYS A 87 -6.15 21.25 15.33
C CYS A 87 -7.46 20.59 14.92
N MET A 88 -7.54 19.26 14.98
CA MET A 88 -8.75 18.49 14.65
C MET A 88 -9.61 18.19 15.90
N GLY A 89 -9.60 19.08 16.90
CA GLY A 89 -10.16 18.81 18.22
C GLY A 89 -9.27 17.91 19.10
N GLY A 90 -9.65 17.69 20.36
CA GLY A 90 -8.92 16.77 21.26
C GLY A 90 -7.54 17.24 21.76
N GLY A 91 -7.19 18.51 21.57
CA GLY A 91 -6.04 19.17 22.22
C GLY A 91 -4.67 18.94 21.58
N LYS A 92 -4.58 18.25 20.42
CA LYS A 92 -3.32 18.06 19.68
C LYS A 92 -3.39 18.69 18.29
N CYS A 93 -2.30 19.32 17.87
CA CYS A 93 -2.11 19.75 16.48
C CYS A 93 -1.77 18.53 15.62
N LEU A 94 -2.36 18.47 14.43
CA LEU A 94 -2.00 17.53 13.38
C LEU A 94 -0.59 17.83 12.91
N LYS A 95 0.22 16.79 12.76
CA LYS A 95 1.52 16.83 12.12
C LYS A 95 1.40 16.13 10.77
N VAL A 96 1.54 16.87 9.68
CA VAL A 96 1.42 16.34 8.32
C VAL A 96 2.80 16.39 7.67
N GLU A 97 3.32 15.25 7.29
CA GLU A 97 4.67 15.10 6.71
C GLU A 97 4.61 14.28 5.42
N PRO A 98 5.48 14.56 4.43
CA PRO A 98 5.58 13.72 3.25
C PRO A 98 6.00 12.30 3.64
N TRP A 99 5.27 11.29 3.16
CA TRP A 99 5.63 9.91 3.38
C TRP A 99 6.75 9.50 2.44
N THR A 100 7.97 9.33 2.99
CA THR A 100 9.17 9.03 2.19
C THR A 100 9.33 7.55 1.85
N GLY A 101 8.47 6.66 2.35
CA GLY A 101 8.53 5.22 2.04
C GLY A 101 9.79 4.51 2.52
N ARG A 102 10.68 5.21 3.24
CA ARG A 102 11.93 4.63 3.72
C ARG A 102 11.64 3.49 4.68
N LYS A 103 12.42 2.42 4.54
CA LYS A 103 12.36 1.28 5.45
C LYS A 103 12.59 1.83 6.86
N PRO A 104 11.58 1.77 7.72
CA PRO A 104 11.64 2.36 9.05
C PRO A 104 12.53 1.50 9.95
N SER A 105 13.21 2.13 10.92
CA SER A 105 13.85 1.41 12.02
C SER A 105 12.82 0.52 12.75
N ALA A 106 13.25 -0.60 13.32
CA ALA A 106 12.40 -1.67 13.87
C ALA A 106 11.30 -1.20 14.85
N ASN A 107 11.47 -0.02 15.47
CA ASN A 107 10.54 0.61 16.42
C ASN A 107 9.84 1.88 15.91
N SER A 108 9.93 2.21 14.63
CA SER A 108 9.38 3.46 14.10
C SER A 108 7.99 3.29 13.49
N PRO A 109 7.13 4.32 13.59
CA PRO A 109 5.74 4.28 13.11
C PRO A 109 5.63 3.96 11.62
N GLY A 110 6.70 4.15 10.85
CA GLY A 110 6.73 3.82 9.43
C GLY A 110 6.56 2.33 9.10
N LYS A 111 6.78 1.40 10.06
CA LYS A 111 6.73 -0.06 9.75
C LYS A 111 5.31 -0.48 9.43
N ILE A 112 4.38 0.09 10.18
CA ILE A 112 2.95 -0.07 9.98
C ILE A 112 2.54 0.63 8.68
N MET A 113 3.08 1.83 8.40
CA MET A 113 2.83 2.54 7.13
C MET A 113 3.25 1.75 5.89
N TYR A 114 4.41 1.08 5.94
CA TYR A 114 4.87 0.21 4.84
C TYR A 114 3.94 -1.00 4.65
N GLN A 115 3.50 -1.64 5.74
CA GLN A 115 2.54 -2.75 5.67
C GLN A 115 1.20 -2.28 5.05
N MET A 116 0.67 -1.14 5.48
CA MET A 116 -0.56 -0.58 4.92
C MET A 116 -0.39 -0.24 3.44
N TRP A 117 0.72 0.39 3.05
CA TRP A 117 1.04 0.65 1.64
C TRP A 117 1.11 -0.64 0.82
N THR A 118 1.72 -1.71 1.33
CA THR A 118 1.74 -3.00 0.61
C THR A 118 0.34 -3.61 0.44
N VAL A 119 -0.54 -3.48 1.44
CA VAL A 119 -1.93 -3.94 1.36
C VAL A 119 -2.72 -3.09 0.37
N TYR A 120 -2.58 -1.77 0.43
CA TYR A 120 -3.18 -0.82 -0.51
C TYR A 120 -2.73 -1.14 -1.95
N ASN A 121 -1.43 -1.32 -2.21
CA ASN A 121 -0.92 -1.60 -3.55
C ASN A 121 -1.41 -2.96 -4.09
N LYS A 122 -1.49 -3.97 -3.20
CA LYS A 122 -2.05 -5.29 -3.53
C LYS A 122 -3.55 -5.22 -3.85
N LYS A 123 -4.32 -4.42 -3.10
CA LYS A 123 -5.75 -4.17 -3.38
C LYS A 123 -5.93 -3.35 -4.66
N LYS A 124 -5.09 -2.32 -4.88
CA LYS A 124 -5.12 -1.47 -6.08
C LYS A 124 -4.85 -2.28 -7.34
N GLN A 125 -3.85 -3.17 -7.35
CA GLN A 125 -3.62 -4.06 -8.50
C GLN A 125 -4.79 -4.99 -8.79
N ARG A 126 -5.47 -5.50 -7.75
CA ARG A 126 -6.68 -6.32 -7.91
C ARG A 126 -7.86 -5.51 -8.47
N ASN A 127 -7.95 -4.23 -8.11
CA ASN A 127 -9.04 -3.34 -8.54
C ASN A 127 -8.76 -2.70 -9.91
N LEU A 128 -7.49 -2.55 -10.30
CA LEU A 128 -7.06 -1.93 -11.55
C LEU A 128 -7.28 -2.85 -12.76
N ASP A 129 -7.30 -4.17 -12.55
CA ASP A 129 -7.60 -5.14 -13.60
C ASP A 129 -8.60 -6.18 -13.09
N PRO A 130 -9.90 -5.83 -13.02
CA PRO A 130 -10.94 -6.73 -12.54
C PRO A 130 -11.04 -8.01 -13.40
N GLU A 131 -10.69 -7.93 -14.67
CA GLU A 131 -10.62 -9.09 -15.56
C GLU A 131 -9.52 -10.06 -15.15
N LYS A 132 -8.30 -9.57 -14.86
CA LYS A 132 -7.23 -10.39 -14.31
C LYS A 132 -7.67 -11.06 -13.00
N ALA A 133 -8.35 -10.33 -12.13
CA ALA A 133 -8.86 -10.91 -10.88
C ALA A 133 -9.83 -12.07 -11.14
N GLN A 134 -10.78 -11.90 -12.08
CA GLN A 134 -11.71 -12.97 -12.49
C GLN A 134 -10.98 -14.19 -13.05
N LEU A 135 -9.94 -13.98 -13.88
CA LEU A 135 -9.14 -15.07 -14.44
C LEU A 135 -8.38 -15.85 -13.35
N VAL A 136 -7.80 -15.14 -12.38
CA VAL A 136 -7.14 -15.77 -11.22
C VAL A 136 -8.12 -16.62 -10.43
N GLU A 137 -9.34 -16.13 -10.20
CA GLU A 137 -10.37 -16.87 -9.47
C GLU A 137 -10.86 -18.09 -10.25
N ARG A 138 -11.06 -17.97 -11.56
CA ARG A 138 -11.42 -19.10 -12.43
C ARG A 138 -10.36 -20.19 -12.39
N ILE A 139 -9.08 -19.83 -12.49
CA ILE A 139 -7.97 -20.78 -12.43
C ILE A 139 -7.88 -21.43 -11.05
N LYS A 140 -8.08 -20.68 -9.96
CA LYS A 140 -8.12 -21.25 -8.60
C LYS A 140 -9.29 -22.22 -8.42
N SER A 141 -10.46 -21.91 -8.97
CA SER A 141 -11.62 -22.80 -8.94
C SER A 141 -11.36 -24.06 -9.75
N PHE A 142 -10.73 -23.95 -10.92
CA PHE A 142 -10.32 -25.10 -11.74
C PHE A 142 -9.27 -25.97 -11.04
N GLN A 143 -8.27 -25.37 -10.41
CA GLN A 143 -7.29 -26.11 -9.59
C GLN A 143 -7.92 -26.87 -8.42
N ARG A 144 -9.11 -26.45 -7.95
CA ARG A 144 -9.84 -27.08 -6.85
C ARG A 144 -10.83 -28.14 -7.32
N ALA A 145 -11.31 -28.06 -8.55
CA ALA A 145 -12.36 -28.95 -9.06
C ALA A 145 -11.85 -30.38 -9.32
N ALA A 146 -10.59 -30.57 -9.75
CA ALA A 146 -9.99 -31.90 -9.81
C ALA A 146 -8.45 -31.87 -9.66
N THR A 147 -7.88 -32.96 -9.14
CA THR A 147 -6.43 -33.12 -8.99
C THR A 147 -5.70 -33.10 -10.34
N THR A 148 -6.30 -33.66 -11.38
CA THR A 148 -5.77 -33.66 -12.76
C THR A 148 -5.74 -32.25 -13.38
N GLN A 149 -6.73 -31.42 -13.05
CA GLN A 149 -6.80 -30.01 -13.49
C GLN A 149 -5.72 -29.16 -12.85
N LYS A 150 -5.36 -29.47 -11.60
CA LYS A 150 -4.21 -28.88 -10.91
C LYS A 150 -2.88 -29.24 -11.58
N GLU A 151 -2.72 -30.47 -12.08
CA GLU A 151 -1.54 -30.89 -12.84
C GLU A 151 -1.45 -30.17 -14.19
N THR A 152 -2.58 -29.97 -14.88
CA THR A 152 -2.63 -29.18 -16.13
C THR A 152 -2.11 -27.76 -15.91
N TRP A 153 -2.53 -27.10 -14.82
CA TRP A 153 -1.99 -25.80 -14.46
C TRP A 153 -0.50 -25.87 -14.12
N TYR A 154 -0.05 -26.86 -13.34
CA TYR A 154 1.37 -27.01 -12.97
C TYR A 154 2.28 -27.24 -14.17
N SER A 155 1.83 -28.03 -15.15
CA SER A 155 2.55 -28.22 -16.40
C SER A 155 2.63 -26.93 -17.23
N PHE A 156 1.61 -26.08 -17.17
CA PHE A 156 1.56 -24.82 -17.92
C PHE A 156 2.33 -23.67 -17.23
N CYS A 157 2.29 -23.60 -15.91
CA CYS A 157 2.83 -22.45 -15.15
C CYS A 157 4.30 -22.62 -14.74
N GLY A 158 4.85 -23.83 -14.78
CA GLY A 158 6.23 -24.14 -14.37
C GLY A 158 6.46 -23.88 -12.87
N ASP A 159 7.53 -23.15 -12.55
CA ASP A 159 7.93 -22.86 -11.15
C ASP A 159 6.95 -21.98 -10.37
N VAL A 160 6.21 -21.09 -11.05
CA VAL A 160 5.30 -20.16 -10.39
C VAL A 160 3.90 -20.76 -10.33
N LYS A 161 3.59 -21.46 -9.24
CA LYS A 161 2.30 -22.17 -9.08
C LYS A 161 1.11 -21.28 -8.74
N ASP A 162 1.35 -20.07 -8.24
CA ASP A 162 0.28 -19.14 -7.84
C ASP A 162 -0.24 -18.35 -9.06
N PRO A 163 -1.52 -18.48 -9.44
CA PRO A 163 -2.09 -17.78 -10.60
C PRO A 163 -2.09 -16.26 -10.46
N ALA A 164 -2.14 -15.70 -9.25
CA ALA A 164 -2.11 -14.25 -9.07
C ALA A 164 -0.74 -13.64 -9.41
N ARG A 165 0.31 -14.47 -9.46
CA ARG A 165 1.67 -14.06 -9.83
C ARG A 165 1.91 -14.00 -11.34
N HIS A 166 0.98 -14.47 -12.17
CA HIS A 166 1.10 -14.39 -13.63
C HIS A 166 0.43 -13.14 -14.19
N GLU A 167 0.81 -12.75 -15.40
CA GLU A 167 0.22 -11.64 -16.14
C GLU A 167 -1.13 -12.01 -16.76
N LYS A 168 -1.99 -11.01 -17.03
CA LYS A 168 -3.34 -11.22 -17.57
C LYS A 168 -3.33 -12.10 -18.83
N ALA A 169 -2.43 -11.81 -19.78
CA ALA A 169 -2.32 -12.54 -21.04
C ALA A 169 -2.08 -14.04 -20.83
N LYS A 170 -1.17 -14.41 -19.92
CA LYS A 170 -0.87 -15.81 -19.60
C LYS A 170 -2.05 -16.53 -18.93
N LEU A 171 -2.81 -15.82 -18.11
CA LEU A 171 -4.03 -16.36 -17.50
C LEU A 171 -5.14 -16.54 -18.55
N GLN A 172 -5.28 -15.61 -19.50
CA GLN A 172 -6.23 -15.74 -20.61
C GLN A 172 -5.89 -16.92 -21.52
N GLU A 173 -4.62 -17.11 -21.85
CA GLU A 173 -4.16 -18.23 -22.68
C GLU A 173 -4.50 -19.58 -22.03
N PHE A 174 -4.28 -19.71 -20.71
CA PHE A 174 -4.65 -20.94 -20.00
C PHE A 174 -6.16 -21.16 -19.94
N VAL A 175 -6.94 -20.11 -19.67
CA VAL A 175 -8.41 -20.18 -19.62
C VAL A 175 -8.99 -20.57 -20.99
N ALA A 176 -8.43 -20.03 -22.07
CA ALA A 176 -8.79 -20.39 -23.44
C ALA A 176 -8.36 -21.83 -23.78
N MET A 177 -7.16 -22.25 -23.39
CA MET A 177 -6.64 -23.61 -23.61
C MET A 177 -7.50 -24.67 -22.92
N CYS A 178 -7.94 -24.41 -21.70
CA CYS A 178 -8.79 -25.32 -20.94
C CYS A 178 -10.28 -25.20 -21.29
N ASN A 179 -10.64 -24.33 -22.26
CA ASN A 179 -12.00 -24.01 -22.68
C ASN A 179 -12.96 -23.83 -21.49
N MET A 180 -12.48 -23.14 -20.44
CA MET A 180 -13.32 -22.90 -19.28
C MET A 180 -14.43 -21.91 -19.69
N PRO A 181 -15.70 -22.14 -19.33
CA PRO A 181 -16.78 -21.18 -19.53
C PRO A 181 -16.58 -19.94 -18.64
#